data_AF-A0A1H7F3C4-F1
#
_entry.id   AF-A0A1H7F3C4-F1
#
_cell.length_a   1.000
_cell.length_b   1.000
_cell.length_c   1.000
_cell.angle_alpha   90.00
_cell.angle_beta   90.00
_cell.angle_gamma   90.00
#
_symmetry.space_group_name_H-M   'P 1'
#
loop_
_entity.id
_entity.type
_entity.pdbx_description
1 polymer ?
#
loop_
_entity_poly.entity_id
_entity_poly.type
_entity_poly.pdbx_seq_one_letter_code
_entity_poly.pdbx_strand_id
1 'polypeptide(L)'
;MGKPAWKRYQEDVAEFYRSLGLDAQVEEVIEGVRGKHEIDVAVRGRRAGMDFLWVVECKAWKSNVPKEKVMALASIVDDVGADRGLLLSEKGFQAGAISAAHRSQVKLTSLAELRVDANDEVTAAALAAMKRQVHGLLVKLDDVVQTDTTRHSHGASTRYFTPKNWNHDTYMRTFVTLTTIRDSILRVELGVWPAPYAFNDVGDRYLVARTADEFAMEAGGRIATIDELLRNAVVVPRESR
;
A
#
# COMPACT_ATOMS: atom_id res chain seq x y z
N MET A 1 18.46 -3.91 26.60
CA MET A 1 17.51 -2.84 26.99
C MET A 1 16.71 -2.44 25.77
N GLY A 2 15.38 -2.29 25.88
CA GLY A 2 14.54 -1.86 24.76
C GLY A 2 14.76 -0.39 24.41
N LYS A 3 14.48 0.00 23.15
CA LYS A 3 14.51 1.41 22.71
C LYS A 3 13.60 2.27 23.60
N PRO A 4 14.00 3.50 23.99
CA PRO A 4 13.13 4.45 24.70
C PRO A 4 11.80 4.70 23.96
N ALA A 5 10.74 5.02 24.71
CA ALA A 5 9.40 5.20 24.14
C ALA A 5 9.34 6.28 23.04
N TRP A 6 10.04 7.40 23.21
CA TRP A 6 10.11 8.46 22.20
C TRP A 6 10.78 7.99 20.90
N LYS A 7 11.85 7.20 21.02
CA LYS A 7 12.59 6.66 19.87
C LYS A 7 11.81 5.57 19.14
N ARG A 8 10.96 4.82 19.85
CA ARG A 8 9.99 3.92 19.20
C ARG A 8 8.93 4.71 18.45
N TYR A 9 8.43 5.79 19.04
CA TYR A 9 7.35 6.58 18.45
C TYR A 9 7.74 7.20 17.10
N GLN A 10 8.94 7.77 16.97
CA GLN A 10 9.40 8.32 15.68
C GLN A 10 9.61 7.21 14.61
N GLU A 11 10.04 6.02 15.01
CA GLU A 11 10.20 4.87 14.09
C GLU A 11 8.84 4.37 13.59
N ASP A 12 7.86 4.24 14.48
CA ASP A 12 6.49 3.82 14.13
C ASP A 12 5.84 4.83 13.16
N VAL A 13 6.12 6.13 13.34
CA VAL A 13 5.67 7.21 12.45
C VAL A 13 6.35 7.14 11.09
N ALA A 14 7.67 6.91 11.06
CA ALA A 14 8.41 6.74 9.80
C ALA A 14 7.94 5.50 9.03
N GLU A 15 7.70 4.37 9.72
CA GLU A 15 7.15 3.16 9.13
C GLU A 15 5.76 3.39 8.53
N PHE A 16 4.90 4.15 9.22
CA PHE A 16 3.60 4.53 8.70
C PHE A 16 3.68 5.31 7.38
N TYR A 17 4.56 6.32 7.27
CA TYR A 17 4.70 7.05 6.01
C TYR A 17 5.37 6.22 4.89
N ARG A 18 6.30 5.32 5.24
CA ARG A 18 6.89 4.38 4.28
C ARG A 18 5.85 3.39 3.74
N SER A 19 4.91 2.93 4.58
CA SER A 19 3.84 2.02 4.12
C SER A 19 2.88 2.70 3.15
N LEU A 20 2.76 4.03 3.21
CA LEU A 20 2.05 4.86 2.23
C LEU A 20 2.85 5.12 0.93
N GLY A 21 4.07 4.60 0.82
CA GLY A 21 4.94 4.78 -0.35
C GLY A 21 5.69 6.11 -0.40
N LEU A 22 5.79 6.82 0.73
CA LEU A 22 6.61 8.03 0.86
C LEU A 22 8.03 7.68 1.34
N ASP A 23 8.99 8.56 1.07
CA ASP A 23 10.31 8.49 1.69
C ASP A 23 10.23 9.11 3.09
N ALA A 24 10.65 8.38 4.12
CA ALA A 24 10.65 8.89 5.49
C ALA A 24 11.93 8.50 6.23
N GLN A 25 12.61 9.49 6.81
CA GLN A 25 13.86 9.34 7.55
C GLN A 25 13.72 9.85 8.98
N VAL A 26 14.27 9.12 9.95
CA VAL A 26 14.26 9.50 11.37
C VAL A 26 15.54 10.24 11.74
N GLU A 27 15.44 11.21 12.66
CA GLU A 27 16.59 11.98 13.18
C GLU A 27 17.43 12.63 12.06
N GLU A 28 16.78 13.10 10.98
CA GLU A 28 17.49 13.72 9.85
C GLU A 28 17.83 15.17 10.16
N VAL A 29 19.09 15.55 9.93
CA VAL A 29 19.52 16.94 10.04
C VAL A 29 19.31 17.67 8.72
N ILE A 30 18.40 18.65 8.71
CA ILE A 30 18.10 19.48 7.54
C ILE A 30 18.67 20.89 7.74
N GLU A 31 19.34 21.42 6.71
CA GLU A 31 19.86 22.78 6.70
C GLU A 31 18.77 23.77 6.29
N GLY A 32 18.43 24.67 7.22
CA GLY A 32 17.55 25.82 6.98
C GLY A 32 18.34 27.12 6.81
N VAL A 33 17.64 28.20 6.48
CA VAL A 33 18.27 29.51 6.22
C VAL A 33 18.84 30.17 7.48
N ARG A 34 18.37 29.80 8.68
CA ARG A 34 18.84 30.32 9.98
C ARG A 34 19.60 29.30 10.82
N GLY A 35 19.68 28.05 10.39
CA GLY A 35 20.43 27.02 11.10
C GLY A 35 20.06 25.60 10.68
N LYS A 36 20.74 24.63 11.30
CA LYS A 36 20.46 23.20 11.12
C LYS A 36 19.42 22.74 12.14
N HIS A 37 18.47 21.93 11.70
CA HIS A 37 17.44 21.35 12.56
C HIS A 37 17.50 19.84 12.46
N GLU A 38 17.56 19.15 13.60
CA GLU A 38 17.37 17.70 13.68
C GLU A 38 15.86 17.44 13.75
N ILE A 39 15.32 16.80 12.72
CA ILE A 39 13.90 16.54 12.56
C ILE A 39 13.62 15.11 13.02
N ASP A 40 12.66 14.92 13.93
CA ASP A 40 12.31 13.59 14.45
C ASP A 40 11.96 12.63 13.30
N VAL A 41 11.10 13.07 12.36
CA VAL A 41 10.87 12.38 11.08
C VAL A 41 10.73 13.38 9.92
N ALA A 42 11.57 13.26 8.90
CA ALA A 42 11.45 14.01 7.65
C ALA A 42 10.77 13.12 6.60
N VAL A 43 9.68 13.61 6.00
CA VAL A 43 8.89 12.87 5.02
C VAL A 43 8.92 13.59 3.68
N ARG A 44 9.26 12.87 2.61
CA ARG A 44 9.36 13.39 1.24
C ARG A 44 8.50 12.58 0.28
N GLY A 45 7.98 13.26 -0.72
CA GLY A 45 7.25 12.63 -1.81
C GLY A 45 7.12 13.54 -3.01
N ARG A 46 6.45 13.03 -4.04
CA ARG A 46 6.14 13.78 -5.26
C ARG A 46 4.68 13.65 -5.60
N ARG A 47 4.00 14.78 -5.81
CA ARG A 47 2.59 14.81 -6.24
C ARG A 47 2.39 15.88 -7.30
N ALA A 48 1.66 15.53 -8.37
CA ALA A 48 1.41 16.42 -9.50
C ALA A 48 2.68 17.07 -10.10
N GLY A 49 3.79 16.32 -10.13
CA GLY A 49 5.07 16.78 -10.67
C GLY A 49 5.89 17.68 -9.73
N MET A 50 5.42 17.93 -8.50
CA MET A 50 6.11 18.75 -7.50
C MET A 50 6.60 17.87 -6.35
N ASP A 51 7.83 18.10 -5.91
CA ASP A 51 8.37 17.51 -4.69
C ASP A 51 7.82 18.26 -3.48
N PHE A 52 7.58 17.54 -2.37
CA PHE A 52 7.18 18.13 -1.11
C PHE A 52 8.02 17.57 0.05
N LEU A 53 8.16 18.37 1.10
CA LEU A 53 8.79 18.02 2.36
C LEU A 53 7.83 18.30 3.51
N TRP A 54 7.58 17.29 4.35
CA TRP A 54 6.94 17.46 5.65
C TRP A 54 7.96 17.22 6.76
N VAL A 55 7.96 18.10 7.75
CA VAL A 55 8.74 17.93 8.98
C VAL A 55 7.83 17.50 10.11
N VAL A 56 8.15 16.37 10.73
CA VAL A 56 7.33 15.76 11.76
C VAL A 56 8.08 15.81 13.08
N GLU A 57 7.43 16.33 14.11
CA GLU A 57 7.91 16.38 15.48
C GLU A 57 7.07 15.44 16.35
N CYS A 58 7.72 14.53 17.07
CA CYS A 58 7.11 13.47 17.85
C CYS A 58 7.15 13.80 19.36
N LYS A 59 5.98 13.83 20.01
CA LYS A 59 5.86 14.08 21.46
C LYS A 59 5.19 12.90 22.16
N ALA A 60 6.01 11.92 22.54
CA ALA A 60 5.64 10.78 23.39
C ALA A 60 5.52 11.16 24.89
N TRP A 61 4.74 12.20 25.18
CA TRP A 61 4.58 12.78 26.51
C TRP A 61 3.33 12.25 27.23
N LYS A 62 3.33 12.32 28.56
CA LYS A 62 2.15 11.99 29.39
C LYS A 62 1.26 13.20 29.67
N SER A 63 1.71 14.40 29.33
CA SER A 63 0.99 15.67 29.44
C SER A 63 0.66 16.24 28.06
N ASN A 64 -0.34 17.11 28.00
CA ASN A 64 -0.73 17.76 26.76
C ASN A 64 0.39 18.69 26.27
N VAL A 65 0.64 18.66 24.96
CA VAL A 65 1.70 19.45 24.33
C VAL A 65 1.31 20.94 24.34
N PRO A 66 2.22 21.83 24.79
CA PRO A 66 1.93 23.25 24.95
C PRO A 66 2.14 24.05 23.66
N LYS A 67 1.65 25.30 23.67
CA LYS A 67 1.65 26.20 22.51
C LYS A 67 3.05 26.46 21.95
N GLU A 68 4.07 26.60 22.80
CA GLU A 68 5.43 26.90 22.33
C GLU A 68 5.99 25.84 21.38
N LYS A 69 5.56 24.58 21.50
CA LYS A 69 6.01 23.51 20.58
C LYS A 69 5.42 23.66 19.19
N VAL A 70 4.18 24.12 19.08
CA VAL A 70 3.57 24.44 17.78
C VAL A 70 4.29 25.61 17.13
N MET A 71 4.57 26.66 17.89
CA MET A 71 5.27 27.85 17.36
C MET A 71 6.71 27.54 16.95
N ALA A 72 7.41 26.71 17.72
CA ALA A 72 8.76 26.24 17.37
C ALA A 72 8.74 25.45 16.06
N LEU A 73 7.83 24.48 15.92
CA LEU A 73 7.71 23.70 14.69
C LEU A 73 7.35 24.57 13.49
N ALA A 74 6.43 25.53 13.63
CA ALA A 74 6.10 26.46 12.55
C ALA A 74 7.33 27.26 12.08
N SER A 75 8.17 27.71 13.03
CA SER A 75 9.42 28.39 12.68
C SER A 75 10.42 27.48 11.97
N ILE A 76 10.45 26.18 12.28
CA ILE A 76 11.31 25.21 11.60
C ILE A 76 10.80 24.97 10.18
N VAL A 77 9.48 24.79 10.01
CA VAL A 77 8.83 24.64 8.69
C VAL A 77 9.22 25.77 7.75
N ASP A 78 9.08 27.02 8.22
CA ASP A 78 9.47 28.20 7.44
C ASP A 78 10.98 28.26 7.16
N ASP A 79 11.82 27.82 8.09
CA ASP A 79 13.28 27.92 7.98
C ASP A 79 13.88 26.92 6.99
N VAL A 80 13.34 25.70 6.95
CA VAL A 80 13.80 24.63 6.04
C VAL A 80 13.04 24.58 4.72
N GLY A 81 12.02 25.42 4.56
CA GLY A 81 11.16 25.44 3.36
C GLY A 81 10.28 24.19 3.23
N ALA A 82 9.81 23.63 4.35
CA ALA A 82 8.88 22.52 4.33
C ALA A 82 7.46 22.98 3.98
N ASP A 83 6.69 22.14 3.29
CA ASP A 83 5.30 22.43 2.92
C ASP A 83 4.36 22.38 4.14
N ARG A 84 4.65 21.47 5.07
CA ARG A 84 3.85 21.22 6.28
C ARG A 84 4.72 20.82 7.46
N GLY A 85 4.27 21.22 8.64
CA GLY A 85 4.72 20.65 9.91
C GLY A 85 3.66 19.72 10.48
N LEU A 86 4.06 18.60 11.06
CA LEU A 86 3.15 17.75 11.82
C LEU A 86 3.68 17.57 13.24
N LEU A 87 2.88 17.94 14.22
CA LEU A 87 3.20 17.72 15.63
C LEU A 87 2.35 16.56 16.14
N LEU A 88 2.99 15.43 16.43
CA LEU A 88 2.33 14.18 16.81
C LEU A 88 2.35 13.99 18.32
N SER A 89 1.19 13.74 18.92
CA SER A 89 1.09 13.31 20.31
C SER A 89 -0.15 12.49 20.60
N GLU A 90 0.03 11.26 21.10
CA GLU A 90 -1.09 10.41 21.56
C GLU A 90 -1.83 11.01 22.75
N LYS A 91 -1.17 11.86 23.56
CA LYS A 91 -1.81 12.46 24.73
C LYS A 91 -2.70 13.66 24.37
N GLY A 92 -2.42 14.32 23.26
CA GLY A 92 -3.12 15.50 22.79
C GLY A 92 -2.45 16.82 23.16
N PHE A 93 -3.21 17.91 23.02
CA PHE A 93 -2.68 19.28 22.95
C PHE A 93 -3.41 20.22 23.91
N GLN A 94 -2.73 21.26 24.37
CA GLN A 94 -3.39 22.34 25.12
C GLN A 94 -4.26 23.19 24.20
N ALA A 95 -5.30 23.84 24.73
CA ALA A 95 -6.19 24.70 23.94
C ALA A 95 -5.43 25.82 23.18
N GLY A 96 -4.38 26.37 23.80
CA GLY A 96 -3.50 27.36 23.17
C GLY A 96 -2.67 26.80 22.00
N ALA A 97 -2.28 25.52 22.06
CA ALA A 97 -1.60 24.83 20.96
C ALA A 97 -2.57 24.61 19.79
N ILE A 98 -3.78 24.12 20.06
CA ILE A 98 -4.84 23.95 19.06
C ILE A 98 -5.15 25.28 18.36
N SER A 99 -5.30 26.35 19.14
CA SER A 99 -5.56 27.69 18.60
C SER A 99 -4.41 28.22 17.76
N ALA A 100 -3.16 27.93 18.14
CA ALA A 100 -1.97 28.35 17.38
C ALA A 100 -1.78 27.57 16.08
N ALA A 101 -2.17 26.29 16.06
CA ALA A 101 -2.10 25.47 14.86
C ALA A 101 -3.23 25.81 13.86
N HIS A 102 -4.35 26.32 14.35
CA HIS A 102 -5.51 26.67 13.54
C HIS A 102 -5.14 27.68 12.44
N ARG A 103 -5.27 27.26 11.17
CA ARG A 103 -4.88 28.00 9.95
C ARG A 103 -3.37 28.23 9.77
N SER A 104 -2.52 27.49 10.46
CA SER A 104 -1.07 27.46 10.21
C SER A 104 -0.68 26.31 9.25
N GLN A 105 0.60 26.20 8.88
CA GLN A 105 1.13 25.03 8.17
C GLN A 105 1.33 23.81 9.10
N VAL A 106 1.13 23.98 10.41
CA VAL A 106 1.28 22.92 11.40
C VAL A 106 -0.04 22.21 11.64
N LYS A 107 -0.06 20.89 11.41
CA LYS A 107 -1.15 20.00 11.80
C LYS A 107 -0.83 19.36 13.15
N LEU A 108 -1.80 19.40 14.06
CA LEU A 108 -1.77 18.61 15.29
C LEU A 108 -2.50 17.30 15.05
N THR A 109 -1.89 16.18 15.41
CA THR A 109 -2.51 14.86 15.29
C THR A 109 -1.80 13.83 16.18
N SER A 110 -2.15 12.57 16.04
CA SER A 110 -1.44 11.43 16.62
C SER A 110 -1.23 10.34 15.57
N LEU A 111 -0.39 9.35 15.86
CA LEU A 111 -0.22 8.21 14.96
C LEU A 111 -1.50 7.37 14.92
N ALA A 112 -2.25 7.29 16.04
CA ALA A 112 -3.54 6.63 16.07
C ALA A 112 -4.57 7.31 15.15
N GLU A 113 -4.67 8.64 15.19
CA GLU A 113 -5.53 9.41 14.29
C GLU A 113 -5.10 9.26 12.82
N LEU A 114 -3.80 9.39 12.53
CA LEU A 114 -3.29 9.22 11.18
C LEU A 114 -3.60 7.85 10.59
N ARG A 115 -3.53 6.77 11.40
CA ARG A 115 -3.90 5.42 10.95
C ARG A 115 -5.38 5.30 10.62
N VAL A 116 -6.25 5.99 11.36
CA VAL A 116 -7.69 6.01 11.07
C VAL A 116 -7.96 6.83 9.81
N ASP A 117 -7.40 8.04 9.73
CA ASP A 117 -7.60 8.96 8.61
C ASP A 117 -7.05 8.39 7.30
N ALA A 118 -5.91 7.70 7.35
CA ALA A 118 -5.28 7.11 6.18
C ALA A 118 -5.76 5.69 5.87
N ASN A 119 -6.65 5.09 6.67
CA ASN A 119 -7.04 3.69 6.48
C ASN A 119 -7.59 3.43 5.07
N ASP A 120 -8.39 4.37 4.55
CA ASP A 120 -8.95 4.30 3.21
C ASP A 120 -7.87 4.50 2.13
N GLU A 121 -6.91 5.40 2.36
CA GLU A 121 -5.80 5.65 1.42
C GLU A 121 -4.80 4.48 1.38
N VAL A 122 -4.43 3.92 2.54
CA VAL A 122 -3.60 2.72 2.67
C VAL A 122 -4.26 1.55 1.94
N THR A 123 -5.55 1.33 2.22
CA THR A 123 -6.33 0.27 1.57
C THR A 123 -6.39 0.48 0.05
N ALA A 124 -6.66 1.71 -0.40
CA ALA A 124 -6.67 2.03 -1.83
C ALA A 124 -5.30 1.83 -2.49
N ALA A 125 -4.21 2.23 -1.84
CA ALA A 125 -2.85 2.04 -2.35
C ALA A 125 -2.48 0.54 -2.44
N ALA A 126 -2.82 -0.24 -1.42
CA ALA A 126 -2.62 -1.69 -1.40
C ALA A 126 -3.42 -2.38 -2.50
N LEU A 127 -4.70 -2.04 -2.67
CA LEU A 127 -5.53 -2.56 -3.76
C LEU A 127 -4.99 -2.17 -5.13
N ALA A 128 -4.52 -0.94 -5.31
CA ALA A 128 -3.90 -0.50 -6.56
C ALA A 128 -2.61 -1.27 -6.87
N ALA A 129 -1.78 -1.56 -5.86
CA ALA A 129 -0.59 -2.39 -6.02
C ALA A 129 -0.97 -3.83 -6.40
N MET A 130 -1.94 -4.42 -5.69
CA MET A 130 -2.46 -5.75 -5.98
C MET A 130 -3.02 -5.84 -7.41
N LYS A 131 -3.79 -4.83 -7.85
CA LYS A 131 -4.35 -4.73 -9.20
C LYS A 131 -3.27 -4.77 -10.28
N ARG A 132 -2.16 -4.06 -10.06
CA ARG A 132 -1.00 -4.06 -10.97
C ARG A 132 -0.35 -5.44 -11.01
N GLN A 133 -0.14 -6.08 -9.85
CA GLN A 133 0.43 -7.43 -9.78
C GLN A 133 -0.45 -8.43 -10.54
N VAL A 134 -1.76 -8.46 -10.28
CA VAL A 134 -2.70 -9.38 -10.95
C VAL A 134 -2.71 -9.16 -12.47
N HIS A 135 -2.74 -7.92 -12.94
CA HIS A 135 -2.65 -7.64 -14.38
C HIS A 135 -1.32 -8.14 -14.97
N GLY A 136 -0.20 -7.90 -14.29
CA GLY A 136 1.11 -8.40 -14.73
C GLY A 136 1.14 -9.93 -14.80
N LEU A 137 0.54 -10.64 -13.84
CA LEU A 137 0.44 -12.10 -13.86
C LEU A 137 -0.48 -12.61 -14.97
N LEU A 138 -1.59 -11.92 -15.26
CA LEU A 138 -2.46 -12.28 -16.39
C LEU A 138 -1.75 -12.13 -17.73
N VAL A 139 -0.93 -11.09 -17.91
CA VAL A 139 -0.08 -10.93 -19.11
C VAL A 139 0.93 -12.06 -19.20
N LYS A 140 1.67 -12.36 -18.12
CA LYS A 140 2.60 -13.50 -18.09
C LYS A 140 1.90 -14.83 -18.39
N LEU A 141 0.67 -15.01 -17.90
CA LEU A 141 -0.11 -16.22 -18.13
C LEU A 141 -0.42 -16.39 -19.62
N ASP A 142 -0.78 -15.30 -20.31
CA ASP A 142 -1.02 -15.28 -21.76
C ASP A 142 0.27 -15.60 -22.55
N ASP A 143 1.43 -15.13 -22.08
CA ASP A 143 2.73 -15.45 -22.70
C ASP A 143 3.10 -16.94 -22.59
N VAL A 144 2.74 -17.60 -21.48
CA VAL A 144 3.08 -19.02 -21.24
C VAL A 144 2.01 -20.00 -21.69
N VAL A 145 0.76 -19.55 -21.87
CA VAL A 145 -0.36 -20.36 -22.38
C VAL A 145 -0.83 -19.83 -23.72
N GLN A 146 -0.50 -20.56 -24.78
CA GLN A 146 -0.95 -20.21 -26.12
C GLN A 146 -2.30 -20.83 -26.41
N THR A 147 -3.10 -20.18 -27.26
CA THR A 147 -4.38 -20.73 -27.72
C THR A 147 -4.47 -20.74 -29.24
N ASP A 148 -5.00 -21.82 -29.81
CA ASP A 148 -5.41 -21.88 -31.22
C ASP A 148 -6.91 -22.14 -31.28
N THR A 149 -7.65 -21.21 -31.88
CA THR A 149 -9.10 -21.33 -32.05
C THR A 149 -9.46 -21.61 -33.51
N THR A 150 -10.08 -22.76 -33.75
CA THR A 150 -10.62 -23.13 -35.07
C THR A 150 -12.12 -22.86 -35.09
N ARG A 151 -12.60 -22.09 -36.07
CA ARG A 151 -14.03 -21.85 -36.30
C ARG A 151 -14.60 -22.87 -37.29
N HIS A 152 -15.80 -23.36 -37.00
CA HIS A 152 -16.57 -24.31 -37.79
C HIS A 152 -17.97 -23.73 -38.07
N SER A 153 -18.73 -24.36 -38.95
CA SER A 153 -20.07 -23.89 -39.36
C SER A 153 -21.08 -23.74 -38.21
N HIS A 154 -20.89 -24.46 -37.11
CA HIS A 154 -21.79 -24.47 -35.94
C HIS A 154 -21.10 -24.13 -34.61
N GLY A 155 -19.88 -23.56 -34.62
CA GLY A 155 -19.19 -23.20 -33.38
C GLY A 155 -17.70 -22.95 -33.53
N ALA A 156 -16.98 -22.87 -32.41
CA ALA A 156 -15.52 -22.75 -32.38
C ALA A 156 -14.94 -23.75 -31.38
N SER A 157 -13.74 -24.27 -31.69
CA SER A 157 -12.95 -25.12 -30.80
C SER A 157 -11.63 -24.45 -30.49
N THR A 158 -11.31 -24.25 -29.21
CA THR A 158 -10.03 -23.68 -28.76
C THR A 158 -9.15 -24.76 -28.14
N ARG A 159 -7.93 -24.91 -28.66
CA ARG A 159 -6.87 -25.70 -28.03
C ARG A 159 -5.99 -24.81 -27.18
N TYR A 160 -5.68 -25.27 -25.97
CA TYR A 160 -4.76 -24.62 -25.05
C TYR A 160 -3.43 -25.35 -25.07
N PHE A 161 -2.34 -24.61 -25.21
CA PHE A 161 -0.98 -25.12 -25.13
C PHE A 161 -0.35 -24.61 -23.85
N THR A 162 -0.37 -25.45 -22.82
CA THR A 162 0.20 -25.13 -21.51
C THR A 162 1.70 -25.47 -21.45
N PRO A 163 2.43 -24.90 -20.47
CA PRO A 163 3.79 -25.32 -20.14
C PRO A 163 3.92 -26.84 -19.94
N LYS A 164 5.11 -27.40 -20.19
CA LYS A 164 5.36 -28.85 -20.12
C LYS A 164 5.03 -29.47 -18.75
N ASN A 165 5.24 -28.71 -17.69
CA ASN A 165 4.98 -29.11 -16.32
C ASN A 165 3.55 -28.77 -15.83
N TRP A 166 2.68 -28.29 -16.72
CA TRP A 166 1.30 -27.92 -16.39
C TRP A 166 0.32 -28.83 -17.11
N ASN A 167 -0.81 -29.10 -16.45
CA ASN A 167 -2.00 -29.67 -17.08
C ASN A 167 -3.08 -28.59 -17.27
N HIS A 168 -4.19 -28.96 -17.90
CA HIS A 168 -5.30 -28.02 -18.14
C HIS A 168 -5.91 -27.48 -16.85
N ASP A 169 -6.01 -28.31 -15.80
CA ASP A 169 -6.55 -27.91 -14.49
C ASP A 169 -5.67 -26.84 -13.81
N THR A 170 -4.34 -26.97 -13.87
CA THR A 170 -3.40 -25.95 -13.38
C THR A 170 -3.66 -24.61 -14.06
N TYR A 171 -3.74 -24.59 -15.39
CA TYR A 171 -4.04 -23.37 -16.13
C TYR A 171 -5.39 -22.77 -15.73
N MET A 172 -6.45 -23.58 -15.72
CA MET A 172 -7.80 -23.09 -15.43
C MET A 172 -7.90 -22.54 -14.01
N ARG A 173 -7.30 -23.20 -13.02
CA ARG A 173 -7.27 -22.69 -11.64
C ARG A 173 -6.52 -21.38 -11.54
N THR A 174 -5.35 -21.27 -12.17
CA THR A 174 -4.57 -20.03 -12.19
C THR A 174 -5.34 -18.89 -12.85
N PHE A 175 -5.90 -19.13 -14.04
CA PHE A 175 -6.68 -18.14 -14.77
C PHE A 175 -7.88 -17.66 -13.97
N VAL A 176 -8.71 -18.60 -13.49
CA VAL A 176 -9.93 -18.29 -12.74
C VAL A 176 -9.61 -17.56 -11.44
N THR A 177 -8.54 -17.94 -10.74
CA THR A 177 -8.12 -17.26 -9.50
C THR A 177 -7.70 -15.81 -9.81
N LEU A 178 -6.85 -15.59 -10.80
CA LEU A 178 -6.42 -14.24 -11.17
C LEU A 178 -7.59 -13.36 -11.62
N THR A 179 -8.50 -13.88 -12.44
CA THR A 179 -9.68 -13.10 -12.88
C THR A 179 -10.64 -12.84 -11.73
N THR A 180 -10.82 -13.80 -10.82
CA THR A 180 -11.66 -13.62 -9.62
C THR A 180 -11.10 -12.52 -8.73
N ILE A 181 -9.79 -12.53 -8.46
CA ILE A 181 -9.14 -11.48 -7.66
C ILE A 181 -9.25 -10.13 -8.39
N ARG A 182 -8.97 -10.09 -9.70
CA ARG A 182 -9.07 -8.86 -10.50
C ARG A 182 -10.44 -8.20 -10.36
N ASP A 183 -11.50 -8.99 -10.54
CA ASP A 183 -12.88 -8.48 -10.53
C ASP A 183 -13.30 -8.12 -9.08
N SER A 184 -12.82 -8.87 -8.08
CA SER A 184 -13.10 -8.58 -6.68
C SER A 184 -12.34 -7.40 -6.10
N ILE A 185 -11.19 -7.01 -6.66
CA ILE A 185 -10.55 -5.74 -6.28
C ILE A 185 -11.53 -4.58 -6.47
N LEU A 186 -12.27 -4.55 -7.60
CA LEU A 186 -13.30 -3.53 -7.83
C LEU A 186 -14.45 -3.64 -6.82
N ARG A 187 -14.84 -4.86 -6.42
CA ARG A 187 -15.86 -5.05 -5.37
C ARG A 187 -15.41 -4.45 -4.05
N VAL A 188 -14.15 -4.68 -3.66
CA VAL A 188 -13.58 -4.10 -2.43
C VAL A 188 -13.50 -2.58 -2.53
N GLU A 189 -13.05 -2.04 -3.67
CA GLU A 189 -13.04 -0.58 -3.93
C GLU A 189 -14.44 0.05 -3.79
N LEU A 190 -15.50 -0.70 -4.11
CA LEU A 190 -16.90 -0.27 -4.00
C LEU A 190 -17.56 -0.63 -2.66
N GLY A 191 -16.84 -1.26 -1.71
CA GLY A 191 -17.39 -1.71 -0.44
C GLY A 191 -18.43 -2.82 -0.54
N VAL A 192 -18.40 -3.61 -1.63
CA VAL A 192 -19.37 -4.69 -1.91
C VAL A 192 -18.86 -6.02 -1.35
N TRP A 193 -19.54 -6.51 -0.31
CA TRP A 193 -19.20 -7.75 0.39
C TRP A 193 -20.24 -8.87 0.18
N PRO A 194 -19.85 -10.15 0.25
CA PRO A 194 -18.46 -10.63 0.38
C PRO A 194 -17.71 -10.53 -0.96
N ALA A 195 -16.37 -10.51 -0.89
CA ALA A 195 -15.47 -10.39 -2.03
C ALA A 195 -14.80 -11.76 -2.33
N PRO A 196 -15.16 -12.45 -3.42
CA PRO A 196 -14.51 -13.70 -3.80
C PRO A 196 -13.03 -13.53 -4.14
N TYR A 197 -12.16 -14.46 -3.77
CA TYR A 197 -10.73 -14.38 -4.15
C TYR A 197 -10.18 -15.65 -4.79
N ALA A 198 -10.85 -16.79 -4.67
CA ALA A 198 -10.47 -18.04 -5.33
C ALA A 198 -11.65 -19.02 -5.32
N PHE A 199 -11.52 -20.12 -6.02
CA PHE A 199 -12.33 -21.31 -5.74
C PHE A 199 -11.65 -22.19 -4.68
N ASN A 200 -12.43 -23.01 -3.99
CA ASN A 200 -11.85 -24.08 -3.17
C ASN A 200 -11.20 -25.16 -4.04
N ASP A 201 -10.49 -26.09 -3.41
CA ASP A 201 -9.76 -27.15 -4.11
C ASP A 201 -10.66 -28.05 -4.97
N VAL A 202 -11.93 -28.21 -4.57
CA VAL A 202 -12.92 -29.00 -5.31
C VAL A 202 -13.52 -28.24 -6.51
N GLY A 203 -13.49 -26.90 -6.48
CA GLY A 203 -14.03 -26.05 -7.54
C GLY A 203 -15.55 -25.84 -7.49
N ASP A 204 -16.22 -26.22 -6.40
CA ASP A 204 -17.68 -26.16 -6.26
C ASP A 204 -18.18 -24.88 -5.57
N ARG A 205 -17.30 -24.12 -4.93
CA ARG A 205 -17.65 -22.83 -4.29
C ARG A 205 -16.49 -21.84 -4.27
N TYR A 206 -16.86 -20.56 -4.25
CA TYR A 206 -15.91 -19.47 -4.01
C TYR A 206 -15.47 -19.42 -2.55
N LEU A 207 -14.17 -19.19 -2.36
CA LEU A 207 -13.61 -18.64 -1.13
C LEU A 207 -13.80 -17.12 -1.16
N VAL A 208 -14.32 -16.57 -0.07
CA VAL A 208 -14.72 -15.16 -0.01
C VAL A 208 -14.17 -14.50 1.24
N ALA A 209 -13.79 -13.24 1.11
CA ALA A 209 -13.42 -12.36 2.21
C ALA A 209 -14.60 -11.45 2.60
N ARG A 210 -14.66 -11.05 3.87
CA ARG A 210 -15.68 -10.17 4.43
C ARG A 210 -15.15 -8.79 4.80
N THR A 211 -13.83 -8.61 4.82
CA THR A 211 -13.15 -7.33 5.07
C THR A 211 -12.04 -7.10 4.07
N ALA A 212 -11.59 -5.85 3.96
CA ALA A 212 -10.47 -5.48 3.10
C ALA A 212 -9.17 -6.16 3.54
N ASP A 213 -8.92 -6.25 4.84
CA ASP A 213 -7.74 -6.93 5.39
C ASP A 213 -7.73 -8.42 5.10
N GLU A 214 -8.87 -9.11 5.28
CA GLU A 214 -9.01 -10.52 4.95
C GLU A 214 -8.78 -10.75 3.45
N PHE A 215 -9.35 -9.89 2.61
CA PHE A 215 -9.13 -9.96 1.16
C PHE A 215 -7.66 -9.74 0.82
N ALA A 216 -7.02 -8.72 1.38
CA ALA A 216 -5.63 -8.39 1.13
C ALA A 216 -4.69 -9.55 1.48
N MET A 217 -4.92 -10.19 2.64
CA MET A 217 -4.15 -11.33 3.12
C MET A 217 -4.35 -12.57 2.24
N GLU A 218 -5.60 -12.99 2.04
CA GLU A 218 -5.93 -14.23 1.34
C GLU A 218 -5.63 -14.15 -0.16
N ALA A 219 -6.07 -13.07 -0.82
CA ALA A 219 -5.77 -12.84 -2.24
C ALA A 219 -4.28 -12.62 -2.47
N GLY A 220 -3.61 -11.89 -1.58
CA GLY A 220 -2.16 -11.67 -1.62
C GLY A 220 -1.38 -12.99 -1.57
N GLY A 221 -1.76 -13.91 -0.69
CA GLY A 221 -1.17 -15.26 -0.63
C GLY A 221 -1.31 -16.03 -1.95
N ARG A 222 -2.49 -15.99 -2.57
CA ARG A 222 -2.74 -16.64 -3.87
C ARG A 222 -1.92 -16.01 -5.00
N ILE A 223 -1.82 -14.69 -5.04
CA ILE A 223 -0.99 -13.96 -6.01
C ILE A 223 0.47 -14.40 -5.89
N ALA A 224 1.01 -14.48 -4.67
CA ALA A 224 2.39 -14.91 -4.43
C ALA A 224 2.64 -16.34 -4.93
N THR A 225 1.73 -17.28 -4.62
CA THR A 225 1.80 -18.66 -5.10
C THR A 225 1.75 -18.74 -6.63
N ILE A 226 0.87 -17.97 -7.26
CA ILE A 226 0.73 -17.96 -8.73
C ILE A 226 1.96 -17.34 -9.40
N ASP A 227 2.54 -16.29 -8.84
CA ASP A 227 3.77 -15.68 -9.36
C ASP A 227 4.95 -16.65 -9.30
N GLU A 228 5.06 -17.44 -8.22
CA GLU A 228 6.04 -18.53 -8.14
C GLU A 228 5.76 -19.64 -9.16
N LEU A 229 4.50 -20.06 -9.30
CA LEU A 229 4.09 -21.07 -10.28
C LEU A 229 4.44 -20.65 -11.73
N LEU A 230 4.19 -19.38 -12.08
CA LEU A 230 4.50 -18.81 -13.39
C LEU A 230 6.01 -18.70 -13.62
N ARG A 231 6.81 -18.34 -12.60
CA ARG A 231 8.28 -18.36 -12.71
C ARG A 231 8.84 -19.74 -13.03
N ASN A 232 8.19 -20.79 -12.55
CA ASN A 232 8.61 -22.18 -12.74
C ASN A 232 7.98 -22.86 -13.98
N ALA A 233 7.28 -22.12 -14.83
CA ALA A 233 6.66 -22.66 -16.04
C ALA A 233 7.72 -23.05 -17.08
N VAL A 234 7.70 -24.30 -17.55
CA VAL A 234 8.58 -24.79 -18.61
C VAL A 234 7.92 -24.53 -19.97
N VAL A 235 8.12 -23.31 -20.49
CA VAL A 235 7.56 -22.86 -21.78
C VAL A 235 8.18 -23.65 -22.93
N VAL A 236 7.34 -24.07 -23.88
CA VAL A 236 7.82 -24.70 -25.13
C VAL A 236 7.60 -23.74 -26.29
N PRO A 237 8.65 -23.35 -27.03
CA PRO A 237 8.53 -22.45 -28.18
C PRO A 237 7.59 -23.01 -29.24
N ARG A 238 6.79 -22.12 -29.83
CA ARG A 238 5.78 -22.45 -30.86
C ARG A 238 6.40 -23.09 -32.11
N GLU A 239 7.64 -22.75 -32.42
CA GLU A 239 8.40 -23.25 -33.58
C GLU A 239 8.94 -24.68 -33.41
N SER A 240 8.82 -25.26 -32.21
CA SER A 240 9.37 -26.58 -31.86
C SER A 240 8.32 -27.69 -31.78
N ARG A 241 7.12 -27.49 -32.35
CA ARG A 241 5.99 -28.43 -32.34
C ARG A 241 5.33 -28.59 -33.70
#